data_AF-A0A3B9JCD7-F1
#
_entry.id   AF-A0A3B9JCD7-F1
#
_cell.length_a   1.000
_cell.length_b   1.000
_cell.length_c   1.000
_cell.angle_alpha   90.00
_cell.angle_beta   90.00
_cell.angle_gamma   90.00
#
_symmetry.space_group_name_H-M   'P 1'
#
loop_
_entity.id
_entity.type
_entity.pdbx_description
1 polymer ?
#
loop_
_entity_poly.entity_id
_entity_poly.type
_entity_poly.pdbx_seq_one_letter_code
_entity_poly.pdbx_strand_id
1 'polypeptide(L)'
;MKNIPLFFLFLSLVFSLLPSRSVTAQNTMIPEAEHGEVLCAPDVYLSDPGDCLPLGPSQILTELARQGFPHPTQPLAVLKRDNSLGQVPFLYYKITEYTTNTYSSLDGAISKSGALRQIGPGDLIYLTYIDVEETDRGTYFLLPSGEWMPGDGTRVSTPDLFRGLEFVRTPRTAFGWAVFGTDVRSSPGYAYNIPVVGALPKHALVQVYNAINVEGEEWLLIGPDEWVPARQVGVVYPNTTPPAGVTNGRWIDIDLAEQTLTVYENNQLVFASLVATGMEPYWTRPGLFQIYSMKETENMSGAFEADRSDYYYLEKVPYTLYFDKARAIHGAYWRTSLGYEQSHGCVNMSIGDAAWVFNWASEGDWVYVHDRSGNTPDDPAIYGDGGA
;
A
#
# COMPACT_ATOMS: atom_id res chain seq x y z
N MET A 1 -5.92 32.87 71.74
CA MET A 1 -6.29 31.43 71.79
C MET A 1 -5.49 30.73 70.70
N LYS A 2 -4.18 30.46 70.83
CA LYS A 2 -3.48 29.47 71.69
C LYS A 2 -4.13 28.09 71.66
N ASN A 3 -3.58 27.20 70.82
CA ASN A 3 -3.28 25.78 71.08
C ASN A 3 -2.72 25.14 69.79
N ILE A 4 -1.38 25.09 69.67
CA ILE A 4 -0.70 24.11 68.80
C ILE A 4 -0.41 22.90 69.70
N PRO A 5 -0.90 21.69 69.38
CA PRO A 5 -0.70 20.54 70.24
C PRO A 5 0.71 19.96 70.08
N LEU A 6 1.21 19.57 71.24
CA LEU A 6 2.42 18.85 71.65
C LEU A 6 2.91 17.64 70.81
N PHE A 7 2.48 17.46 69.55
CA PHE A 7 2.76 16.23 68.79
C PHE A 7 4.13 16.23 68.09
N PHE A 8 4.67 17.41 67.76
CA PHE A 8 5.93 17.52 66.99
C PHE A 8 7.22 17.39 67.82
N LEU A 9 7.15 17.49 69.15
CA LEU A 9 8.34 17.41 70.01
C LEU A 9 8.65 15.99 70.53
N PHE A 10 7.74 15.03 70.35
CA PHE A 10 7.97 13.64 70.77
C PHE A 10 8.57 12.76 69.66
N LEU A 11 8.41 13.12 68.38
CA LEU A 11 8.89 12.30 67.27
C LEU A 11 10.38 12.50 66.97
N SER A 12 10.94 13.66 67.30
CA SER A 12 12.37 13.95 67.11
C SER A 12 13.28 13.30 68.16
N LEU A 13 12.77 12.95 69.34
CA LEU A 13 13.55 12.32 70.41
C LEU A 13 13.59 10.78 70.32
N VAL A 14 12.69 10.16 69.56
CA VAL A 14 12.65 8.70 69.37
C VAL A 14 13.65 8.23 68.30
N PHE A 15 14.04 9.08 67.36
CA PHE A 15 15.04 8.73 66.33
C PHE A 15 16.49 8.79 66.82
N SER A 16 16.78 9.43 67.96
CA SER A 16 18.13 9.59 68.51
C SER A 16 18.57 8.47 69.47
N LEU A 17 17.74 7.46 69.72
CA LEU A 17 18.03 6.35 70.66
C LEU A 17 17.99 4.96 70.02
N LEU A 18 17.93 4.87 68.69
CA LEU A 18 18.12 3.58 68.02
C LEU A 18 19.61 3.21 68.07
N PRO A 19 19.99 2.06 68.66
CA PRO A 19 21.37 1.61 68.62
C PRO A 19 21.77 1.42 67.16
N SER A 20 22.89 2.03 66.74
CA SER A 20 23.50 1.77 65.45
C SER A 20 23.78 0.28 65.34
N ARG A 21 22.93 -0.44 64.59
CA ARG A 21 23.23 -1.81 64.19
C ARG A 21 24.45 -1.72 63.28
N SER A 22 25.58 -2.23 63.72
CA SER A 22 26.68 -2.56 62.84
C SER A 22 26.14 -3.53 61.78
N VAL A 23 26.00 -3.04 60.56
CA VAL A 23 25.77 -3.89 59.40
C VAL A 23 27.05 -4.70 59.25
N THR A 24 26.98 -5.99 59.57
CA THR A 24 28.02 -6.92 59.16
C THR A 24 28.02 -6.90 57.64
N ALA A 25 29.13 -6.48 57.02
CA ALA A 25 29.31 -6.71 55.59
C ALA A 25 29.01 -8.19 55.33
N GLN A 26 28.12 -8.45 54.38
CA GLN A 26 27.75 -9.79 54.01
C GLN A 26 29.01 -10.44 53.43
N ASN A 27 29.72 -11.20 54.26
CA ASN A 27 30.95 -11.91 53.88
C ASN A 27 30.63 -13.23 53.17
N THR A 28 29.37 -13.41 52.75
CA THR A 28 29.03 -14.37 51.73
C THR A 28 29.56 -13.78 50.42
N MET A 29 30.75 -14.22 50.02
CA MET A 29 31.03 -14.34 48.60
C MET A 29 29.92 -15.23 48.06
N ILE A 30 28.89 -14.63 47.47
CA ILE A 30 28.10 -15.34 46.47
C ILE A 30 29.18 -15.81 45.49
N PRO A 31 29.33 -17.12 45.22
CA PRO A 31 30.22 -17.55 44.16
C PRO A 31 29.78 -16.77 42.93
N GLU A 32 30.66 -15.89 42.43
CA GLU A 32 30.47 -15.31 41.11
C GLU A 32 30.42 -16.53 40.20
N ALA A 33 29.24 -16.87 39.70
CA ALA A 33 29.02 -18.12 38.96
C ALA A 33 29.85 -18.16 37.68
N GLU A 34 30.37 -17.01 37.27
CA GLU A 34 31.02 -16.77 35.99
C GLU A 34 32.47 -16.34 36.26
N HIS A 35 33.34 -17.35 36.32
CA HIS A 35 34.76 -17.25 36.59
C HIS A 35 35.48 -16.45 35.49
N GLY A 36 35.49 -15.11 35.58
CA GLY A 36 36.31 -14.27 34.69
C GLY A 36 36.03 -14.47 33.19
N GLU A 37 34.81 -14.93 32.87
CA GLU A 37 34.36 -15.13 31.50
C GLU A 37 34.21 -13.76 30.84
N VAL A 38 34.78 -13.64 29.63
CA VAL A 38 34.77 -12.39 28.88
C VAL A 38 33.41 -12.20 28.23
N LEU A 39 32.88 -10.98 28.26
CA LEU A 39 31.68 -10.65 27.49
C LEU A 39 31.99 -10.76 25.99
N CYS A 40 31.07 -11.35 25.23
CA CYS A 40 31.18 -11.39 23.78
C CYS A 40 31.19 -9.98 23.19
N ALA A 41 31.88 -9.80 22.06
CA ALA A 41 31.74 -8.59 21.27
C ALA A 41 30.27 -8.40 20.85
N PRO A 42 29.76 -7.16 20.73
CA PRO A 42 28.38 -6.90 20.29
C PRO A 42 28.09 -7.52 18.93
N ASP A 43 27.40 -8.66 18.93
CA ASP A 43 26.97 -9.41 17.73
C ASP A 43 25.85 -10.41 18.10
N VAL A 44 25.35 -11.14 17.10
CA VAL A 44 24.32 -12.17 17.22
C VAL A 44 24.94 -13.55 17.45
N TYR A 45 24.54 -14.21 18.54
CA TYR A 45 25.00 -15.55 18.92
C TYR A 45 23.82 -16.50 19.08
N LEU A 46 23.34 -17.08 17.97
CA LEU A 46 22.21 -18.03 17.98
C LEU A 46 22.58 -19.42 18.53
N SER A 47 23.88 -19.71 18.60
CA SER A 47 24.46 -20.87 19.26
C SER A 47 25.41 -20.42 20.36
N ASP A 48 25.67 -21.30 21.33
CA ASP A 48 26.64 -21.04 22.40
C ASP A 48 28.04 -20.73 21.81
N PRO A 49 28.59 -19.53 22.05
CA PRO A 49 29.91 -19.15 21.54
C PRO A 49 31.06 -19.86 22.27
N GLY A 50 30.82 -20.38 23.48
CA GLY A 50 31.77 -21.21 24.24
C GLY A 50 32.96 -20.49 24.89
N ASP A 51 33.51 -19.44 24.27
CA ASP A 51 34.66 -18.69 24.76
C ASP A 51 34.32 -17.31 25.35
N CYS A 52 33.05 -16.92 25.28
CA CYS A 52 32.54 -15.66 25.80
C CYS A 52 31.08 -15.78 26.25
N LEU A 53 30.64 -14.82 27.06
CA LEU A 53 29.25 -14.73 27.49
C LEU A 53 28.48 -13.73 26.60
N PRO A 54 27.41 -14.17 25.88
CA PRO A 54 26.62 -13.29 25.03
C PRO A 54 25.62 -12.46 25.86
N LEU A 55 26.11 -11.73 26.86
CA LEU A 55 25.35 -10.86 27.75
C LEU A 55 25.45 -9.38 27.33
N GLY A 56 24.55 -8.54 27.83
CA GLY A 56 24.53 -7.11 27.52
C GLY A 56 24.09 -6.82 26.07
N PRO A 57 24.84 -6.04 25.27
CA PRO A 57 24.48 -5.75 23.89
C PRO A 57 24.23 -7.01 23.04
N SER A 58 25.07 -8.04 23.17
CA SER A 58 24.94 -9.30 22.43
C SER A 58 23.68 -10.07 22.82
N GLN A 59 23.21 -9.94 24.06
CA GLN A 59 21.94 -10.54 24.49
C GLN A 59 20.77 -9.92 23.74
N ILE A 60 20.73 -8.58 23.65
CA ILE A 60 19.67 -7.84 22.96
C ILE A 60 19.69 -8.16 21.46
N LEU A 61 20.87 -8.12 20.83
CA LEU A 61 21.01 -8.43 19.40
C LEU A 61 20.60 -9.87 19.09
N THR A 62 20.99 -10.82 19.94
CA THR A 62 20.61 -12.22 19.78
C THR A 62 19.11 -12.41 19.96
N GLU A 63 18.47 -11.72 20.91
CA GLU A 63 17.03 -11.79 21.11
C GLU A 63 16.26 -11.22 19.90
N LEU A 64 16.68 -10.07 19.38
CA LEU A 64 16.13 -9.51 18.15
C LEU A 64 16.32 -10.47 16.96
N ALA A 65 17.49 -11.10 16.83
CA ALA A 65 17.72 -12.08 15.78
C ALA A 65 16.83 -13.32 15.90
N ARG A 66 16.54 -13.78 17.13
CA ARG A 66 15.57 -14.87 17.37
C ARG A 66 14.15 -14.49 16.96
N GLN A 67 13.81 -13.21 17.06
CA GLN A 67 12.54 -12.65 16.59
C GLN A 67 12.51 -12.39 15.07
N GLY A 68 13.59 -12.69 14.35
CA GLY A 68 13.68 -12.58 12.89
C GLY A 68 14.27 -11.26 12.38
N PHE A 69 14.71 -10.36 13.28
CA PHE A 69 15.35 -9.11 12.87
C PHE A 69 16.80 -9.35 12.42
N PRO A 70 17.18 -8.99 11.19
CA PRO A 70 18.56 -9.13 10.75
C PRO A 70 19.47 -8.14 11.49
N HIS A 71 20.67 -8.61 11.86
CA HIS A 71 21.74 -7.75 12.34
C HIS A 71 22.94 -7.79 11.38
N PRO A 72 23.41 -6.65 10.86
CA PRO A 72 22.76 -5.34 10.92
C PRO A 72 21.43 -5.32 10.15
N THR A 73 20.55 -4.35 10.44
CA THR A 73 19.31 -4.18 9.70
C THR A 73 19.62 -3.93 8.22
N GLN A 74 18.99 -4.70 7.33
CA GLN A 74 19.21 -4.56 5.90
C GLN A 74 18.04 -3.80 5.28
N PRO A 75 18.27 -2.65 4.63
CA PRO A 75 17.23 -2.00 3.85
C PRO A 75 16.90 -2.85 2.60
N LEU A 76 15.70 -2.66 2.07
CA LEU A 76 15.32 -3.23 0.79
C LEU A 76 16.28 -2.72 -0.32
N ALA A 77 16.75 -3.64 -1.16
CA ALA A 77 17.68 -3.32 -2.24
C ALA A 77 16.93 -2.75 -3.45
N VAL A 78 16.47 -1.50 -3.32
CA VAL A 78 15.59 -0.84 -4.29
C VAL A 78 16.35 0.11 -5.22
N LEU A 79 15.89 0.19 -6.46
CA LEU A 79 16.37 1.14 -7.46
C LEU A 79 15.61 2.47 -7.37
N LYS A 80 16.31 3.57 -7.68
CA LYS A 80 15.67 4.87 -7.85
C LYS A 80 14.96 4.90 -9.20
N ARG A 81 13.62 5.00 -9.19
CA ARG A 81 12.83 5.13 -10.41
C ARG A 81 12.92 6.51 -11.04
N ASP A 82 12.81 6.55 -12.36
CA ASP A 82 12.66 7.77 -13.14
C ASP A 82 11.30 8.43 -12.88
N ASN A 83 11.31 9.74 -12.65
CA ASN A 83 10.11 10.53 -12.44
C ASN A 83 9.29 10.74 -13.73
N SER A 84 9.88 10.48 -14.91
CA SER A 84 9.22 10.68 -16.21
C SER A 84 8.07 9.69 -16.45
N LEU A 85 8.13 8.48 -15.88
CA LEU A 85 7.14 7.41 -16.11
C LEU A 85 5.71 7.77 -15.71
N GLY A 86 5.54 8.70 -14.76
CA GLY A 86 4.22 9.18 -14.33
C GLY A 86 3.63 10.27 -15.21
N GLN A 87 4.35 10.74 -16.25
CA GLN A 87 3.89 11.80 -17.13
C GLN A 87 3.14 11.21 -18.33
N VAL A 88 1.96 11.74 -18.60
CA VAL A 88 1.16 11.43 -19.79
C VAL A 88 0.86 12.73 -20.53
N PRO A 89 0.85 12.73 -21.87
CA PRO A 89 0.71 13.95 -22.67
C PRO A 89 -0.75 14.42 -22.80
N PHE A 90 -1.60 14.13 -21.81
CA PHE A 90 -3.02 14.43 -21.83
C PHE A 90 -3.42 15.27 -20.63
N LEU A 91 -4.33 16.22 -20.86
CA LEU A 91 -4.99 16.96 -19.81
C LEU A 91 -6.37 16.35 -19.59
N TYR A 92 -6.65 15.90 -18.37
CA TYR A 92 -7.90 15.24 -18.04
C TYR A 92 -8.86 16.15 -17.27
N TYR A 93 -10.13 15.98 -17.55
CA TYR A 93 -11.22 16.70 -16.92
C TYR A 93 -12.34 15.74 -16.53
N LYS A 94 -12.72 15.78 -15.24
CA LYS A 94 -13.83 14.99 -14.71
C LYS A 94 -15.12 15.80 -14.82
N ILE A 95 -16.15 15.25 -15.45
CA ILE A 95 -17.50 15.82 -15.39
C ILE A 95 -18.10 15.56 -14.00
N THR A 96 -18.68 16.58 -13.38
CA THR A 96 -19.38 16.44 -12.09
C THR A 96 -20.88 16.71 -12.20
N GLU A 97 -21.32 17.42 -13.24
CA GLU A 97 -22.74 17.55 -13.55
C GLU A 97 -23.30 16.26 -14.15
N TYR A 98 -24.59 15.98 -13.92
CA TYR A 98 -25.24 14.76 -14.41
C TYR A 98 -25.17 14.62 -15.93
N THR A 99 -25.20 15.74 -16.65
CA THR A 99 -24.95 15.79 -18.09
C THR A 99 -24.32 17.12 -18.47
N THR A 100 -23.53 17.16 -19.54
CA THR A 100 -23.00 18.40 -20.10
C THR A 100 -23.16 18.44 -21.62
N ASN A 101 -23.39 19.64 -22.17
CA ASN A 101 -23.54 19.83 -23.61
C ASN A 101 -22.23 20.35 -24.22
N THR A 102 -22.01 19.95 -25.46
CA THR A 102 -20.89 20.43 -26.28
C THR A 102 -21.39 21.36 -27.38
N TYR A 103 -20.53 22.26 -27.85
CA TYR A 103 -20.87 23.34 -28.76
C TYR A 103 -19.79 23.50 -29.83
N SER A 104 -20.16 24.00 -31.02
CA SER A 104 -19.20 24.20 -32.13
C SER A 104 -18.27 25.42 -31.94
N SER A 105 -18.57 26.29 -30.98
CA SER A 105 -17.83 27.53 -30.73
C SER A 105 -17.91 27.94 -29.26
N LEU A 106 -16.94 28.75 -28.83
CA LEU A 106 -16.92 29.33 -27.49
C LEU A 106 -18.18 30.19 -27.22
N ASP A 107 -18.58 31.03 -28.17
CA ASP A 107 -19.80 31.84 -28.05
C ASP A 107 -21.08 30.97 -27.92
N GLY A 108 -21.13 29.85 -28.64
CA GLY A 108 -22.20 28.85 -28.51
C GLY A 108 -22.25 28.26 -27.10
N ALA A 109 -21.11 27.92 -26.53
CA ALA A 109 -20.99 27.42 -25.16
C ALA A 109 -21.37 28.48 -24.10
N ILE A 110 -20.94 29.74 -24.29
CA ILE A 110 -21.27 30.85 -23.39
C ILE A 110 -22.77 31.15 -23.39
N SER A 111 -23.37 31.19 -24.57
CA SER A 111 -24.81 31.45 -24.74
C SER A 111 -25.69 30.21 -24.52
N LYS A 112 -25.08 29.04 -24.36
CA LYS A 112 -25.74 27.72 -24.36
C LYS A 112 -26.66 27.51 -25.57
N SER A 113 -26.27 28.01 -26.74
CA SER A 113 -27.05 27.93 -27.98
C SER A 113 -26.38 27.01 -29.01
N GLY A 114 -27.19 26.24 -29.75
CA GLY A 114 -26.68 25.33 -30.78
C GLY A 114 -25.87 24.15 -30.24
N ALA A 115 -26.35 23.49 -29.17
CA ALA A 115 -25.72 22.29 -28.63
C ALA A 115 -25.58 21.20 -29.72
N LEU A 116 -24.38 20.64 -29.86
CA LEU A 116 -24.06 19.59 -30.83
C LEU A 116 -24.45 18.21 -30.31
N ARG A 117 -23.99 17.88 -29.10
CA ARG A 117 -24.30 16.64 -28.40
C ARG A 117 -24.22 16.82 -26.88
N GLN A 118 -24.87 15.92 -26.18
CA GLN A 118 -24.84 15.81 -24.72
C GLN A 118 -23.92 14.64 -24.33
N ILE A 119 -23.16 14.82 -23.24
CA ILE A 119 -22.30 13.83 -22.62
C ILE A 119 -22.92 13.47 -21.26
N GLY A 120 -22.97 12.18 -20.96
CA GLY A 120 -23.65 11.61 -19.80
C GLY A 120 -25.02 10.98 -20.16
N PRO A 121 -25.78 10.49 -19.16
CA PRO A 121 -25.46 10.55 -17.73
C PRO A 121 -24.45 9.51 -17.24
N GLY A 122 -23.71 9.83 -16.16
CA GLY A 122 -22.80 8.90 -15.47
C GLY A 122 -21.85 9.59 -14.48
N ASP A 123 -21.47 8.90 -13.41
CA ASP A 123 -20.65 9.46 -12.31
C ASP A 123 -19.14 9.38 -12.56
N LEU A 124 -18.73 8.54 -13.52
CA LEU A 124 -17.34 8.28 -13.87
C LEU A 124 -17.06 8.65 -15.33
N ILE A 125 -17.23 9.93 -15.65
CA ILE A 125 -16.95 10.49 -16.98
C ILE A 125 -15.72 11.39 -16.92
N TYR A 126 -14.67 10.97 -17.60
CA TYR A 126 -13.44 11.72 -17.77
C TYR A 126 -13.13 11.92 -19.25
N LEU A 127 -12.92 13.17 -19.61
CA LEU A 127 -12.58 13.60 -20.97
C LEU A 127 -11.18 14.19 -20.98
N THR A 128 -10.61 14.25 -22.18
CA THR A 128 -9.41 15.01 -22.46
C THR A 128 -9.75 16.37 -23.05
N TYR A 129 -8.90 17.36 -22.78
CA TYR A 129 -9.00 18.69 -23.38
C TYR A 129 -7.62 19.15 -23.85
N ILE A 130 -7.61 20.07 -24.83
CA ILE A 130 -6.38 20.63 -25.40
C ILE A 130 -6.17 22.10 -25.04
N ASP A 131 -7.25 22.81 -24.70
CA ASP A 131 -7.18 24.22 -24.32
C ASP A 131 -8.28 24.60 -23.34
N VAL A 132 -8.12 25.71 -22.64
CA VAL A 132 -9.07 26.24 -21.67
C VAL A 132 -9.17 27.75 -21.76
N GLU A 133 -10.40 28.25 -21.82
CA GLU A 133 -10.73 29.67 -21.85
C GLU A 133 -11.48 30.07 -20.58
N GLU A 134 -10.94 31.07 -19.88
CA GLU A 134 -11.54 31.64 -18.68
C GLU A 134 -12.14 32.99 -19.02
N THR A 135 -13.46 33.10 -18.90
CA THR A 135 -14.23 34.30 -19.22
C THR A 135 -14.92 34.86 -17.98
N ASP A 136 -15.53 36.04 -18.09
CA ASP A 136 -16.40 36.61 -17.06
C ASP A 136 -17.66 35.77 -16.81
N ARG A 137 -17.99 34.84 -17.72
CA ARG A 137 -19.18 33.97 -17.66
C ARG A 137 -18.89 32.54 -17.21
N GLY A 138 -17.61 32.19 -17.02
CA GLY A 138 -17.17 30.87 -16.58
C GLY A 138 -15.94 30.36 -17.33
N THR A 139 -15.52 29.15 -16.98
CA THR A 139 -14.45 28.41 -17.65
C THR A 139 -15.03 27.50 -18.72
N TYR A 140 -14.38 27.41 -19.87
CA TYR A 140 -14.77 26.59 -21.01
C TYR A 140 -13.57 25.80 -21.52
N PHE A 141 -13.80 24.55 -21.91
CA PHE A 141 -12.76 23.61 -22.31
C PHE A 141 -12.92 23.26 -23.80
N LEU A 142 -11.81 23.30 -24.53
CA LEU A 142 -11.74 22.85 -25.92
C LEU A 142 -11.35 21.37 -25.95
N LEU A 143 -12.26 20.53 -26.46
CA LEU A 143 -12.03 19.10 -26.62
C LEU A 143 -11.17 18.82 -27.86
N PRO A 144 -10.46 17.68 -27.94
CA PRO A 144 -9.72 17.27 -29.14
C PRO A 144 -10.58 17.18 -30.42
N SER A 145 -11.90 17.02 -30.28
CA SER A 145 -12.87 17.05 -31.39
C SER A 145 -13.05 18.44 -32.02
N GLY A 146 -12.55 19.51 -31.37
CA GLY A 146 -12.84 20.90 -31.72
C GLY A 146 -14.10 21.46 -31.08
N GLU A 147 -14.81 20.65 -30.28
CA GLU A 147 -16.02 21.06 -29.56
C GLU A 147 -15.66 21.81 -28.26
N TRP A 148 -16.47 22.80 -27.90
CA TRP A 148 -16.38 23.53 -26.64
C TRP A 148 -17.35 22.97 -25.61
N MET A 149 -16.90 22.84 -24.37
CA MET A 149 -17.68 22.34 -23.25
C MET A 149 -17.59 23.32 -22.06
N PRO A 150 -18.69 23.64 -21.38
CA PRO A 150 -18.66 24.45 -20.17
C PRO A 150 -17.95 23.75 -19.01
N GLY A 151 -17.51 24.54 -18.03
CA GLY A 151 -16.81 24.10 -16.83
C GLY A 151 -17.68 23.38 -15.79
N ASP A 152 -18.39 22.33 -16.21
CA ASP A 152 -19.36 21.56 -15.43
C ASP A 152 -18.70 20.42 -14.61
N GLY A 153 -17.52 20.67 -14.06
CA GLY A 153 -16.59 19.61 -13.65
C GLY A 153 -15.30 20.11 -13.00
N THR A 154 -14.31 19.21 -12.88
CA THR A 154 -13.04 19.48 -12.21
C THR A 154 -11.85 19.02 -13.06
N ARG A 155 -10.82 19.87 -13.15
CA ARG A 155 -9.54 19.48 -13.76
C ARG A 155 -8.85 18.43 -12.88
N VAL A 156 -8.27 17.41 -13.50
CA VAL A 156 -7.45 16.42 -12.79
C VAL A 156 -6.03 17.00 -12.69
N SER A 157 -5.71 17.57 -11.53
CA SER A 157 -4.46 18.35 -11.38
C SER A 157 -3.24 17.55 -10.93
N THR A 158 -3.42 16.31 -10.44
CA THR A 158 -2.30 15.38 -10.12
C THR A 158 -2.84 13.95 -10.03
N PRO A 159 -2.44 13.01 -10.92
CA PRO A 159 -2.67 11.59 -10.67
C PRO A 159 -1.94 11.14 -9.39
N ASP A 160 -2.33 9.98 -8.84
CA ASP A 160 -1.77 9.46 -7.59
C ASP A 160 -0.23 9.44 -7.64
N LEU A 161 0.40 10.01 -6.61
CA LEU A 161 1.86 10.09 -6.46
C LEU A 161 2.44 8.82 -5.86
N PHE A 162 1.61 7.81 -5.56
CA PHE A 162 2.09 6.49 -5.15
C PHE A 162 3.12 5.96 -6.16
N ARG A 163 4.13 5.28 -5.60
CA ARG A 163 5.21 4.67 -6.38
C ARG A 163 5.52 3.33 -5.77
N GLY A 164 5.37 2.30 -6.59
CA GLY A 164 5.97 0.99 -6.35
C GLY A 164 7.50 1.05 -6.30
N LEU A 165 8.08 -0.09 -5.97
CA LEU A 165 9.52 -0.31 -5.83
C LEU A 165 10.01 -1.23 -6.95
N GLU A 166 11.18 -0.87 -7.48
CA GLU A 166 11.96 -1.71 -8.39
C GLU A 166 13.16 -2.27 -7.61
N PHE A 167 13.55 -3.51 -7.87
CA PHE A 167 14.49 -4.24 -7.02
C PHE A 167 15.73 -4.71 -7.78
N VAL A 168 16.89 -4.57 -7.12
CA VAL A 168 18.17 -5.12 -7.61
C VAL A 168 18.28 -6.62 -7.32
N ARG A 169 17.64 -7.08 -6.24
CA ARG A 169 17.55 -8.48 -5.84
C ARG A 169 16.25 -8.70 -5.07
N THR A 170 15.74 -9.92 -5.10
CA THR A 170 14.55 -10.29 -4.34
C THR A 170 14.75 -10.02 -2.83
N PRO A 171 13.83 -9.28 -2.18
CA PRO A 171 13.82 -9.10 -0.73
C PRO A 171 13.73 -10.44 0.01
N ARG A 172 14.42 -10.55 1.15
CA ARG A 172 14.36 -11.74 2.02
C ARG A 172 13.24 -11.70 3.04
N THR A 173 12.75 -10.49 3.31
CA THR A 173 11.70 -10.16 4.26
C THR A 173 10.46 -9.75 3.47
N ALA A 174 9.28 -10.05 4.02
CA ALA A 174 8.05 -9.44 3.54
C ALA A 174 8.13 -7.92 3.76
N PHE A 175 7.40 -7.17 2.96
CA PHE A 175 7.36 -5.71 3.03
C PHE A 175 6.03 -5.22 2.50
N GLY A 176 5.69 -3.96 2.72
CA GLY A 176 4.43 -3.44 2.22
C GLY A 176 4.32 -1.95 2.43
N TRP A 177 3.15 -1.42 2.11
CA TRP A 177 2.84 -0.01 2.31
C TRP A 177 1.62 0.14 3.18
N ALA A 178 1.69 1.06 4.13
CA ALA A 178 0.51 1.50 4.87
C ALA A 178 -0.51 2.06 3.88
N VAL A 179 -1.70 1.46 3.78
CA VAL A 179 -2.72 1.88 2.80
C VAL A 179 -3.37 3.20 3.22
N PHE A 180 -3.46 3.42 4.53
CA PHE A 180 -3.91 4.66 5.16
C PHE A 180 -2.95 5.09 6.26
N GLY A 181 -3.21 6.25 6.86
CA GLY A 181 -2.53 6.62 8.10
C GLY A 181 -2.90 5.63 9.21
N THR A 182 -1.90 5.07 9.90
CA THR A 182 -2.09 4.10 10.98
C THR A 182 -1.19 4.38 12.18
N ASP A 183 -1.69 4.10 13.38
CA ASP A 183 -0.93 4.18 14.63
C ASP A 183 -0.09 2.90 14.82
N VAL A 184 1.18 3.09 15.16
CA VAL A 184 2.10 2.01 15.54
C VAL A 184 2.00 1.79 17.04
N ARG A 185 1.84 0.54 17.46
CA ARG A 185 1.62 0.16 18.87
C ARG A 185 2.77 -0.65 19.43
N SER A 186 3.00 -0.56 20.73
CA SER A 186 4.06 -1.30 21.42
C SER A 186 3.84 -2.83 21.41
N SER A 187 2.60 -3.26 21.27
CA SER A 187 2.19 -4.67 21.23
C SER A 187 0.88 -4.81 20.44
N PRO A 188 0.53 -6.01 19.97
CA PRO A 188 -0.74 -6.28 19.31
C PRO A 188 -1.94 -6.00 20.21
N GLY A 189 -2.96 -5.32 19.67
CA GLY A 189 -4.23 -5.04 20.33
C GLY A 189 -4.49 -3.55 20.57
N TYR A 190 -5.71 -3.24 21.01
CA TYR A 190 -6.19 -1.87 21.24
C TYR A 190 -6.47 -1.54 22.71
N ALA A 191 -6.05 -2.42 23.64
CA ALA A 191 -6.27 -2.20 25.06
C ALA A 191 -5.59 -0.90 25.53
N TYR A 192 -6.19 -0.24 26.53
CA TYR A 192 -5.72 1.06 27.02
C TYR A 192 -4.27 1.06 27.52
N ASN A 193 -3.79 -0.09 28.01
CA ASN A 193 -2.42 -0.27 28.47
C ASN A 193 -1.40 -0.51 27.33
N ILE A 194 -1.84 -0.53 26.07
CA ILE A 194 -0.99 -0.67 24.89
C ILE A 194 -0.74 0.72 24.30
N PRO A 195 0.41 1.36 24.59
CA PRO A 195 0.72 2.69 24.08
C PRO A 195 0.89 2.70 22.56
N VAL A 196 0.52 3.83 21.96
CA VAL A 196 0.92 4.21 20.60
C VAL A 196 2.35 4.74 20.67
N VAL A 197 3.26 4.10 19.95
CA VAL A 197 4.70 4.40 19.93
C VAL A 197 5.12 5.17 18.68
N GLY A 198 4.26 5.24 17.67
CA GLY A 198 4.51 5.98 16.44
C GLY A 198 3.28 6.04 15.54
N ALA A 199 3.44 6.57 14.33
CA ALA A 199 2.40 6.57 13.31
C ALA A 199 3.03 6.46 11.92
N LEU A 200 2.40 5.69 11.05
CA LEU A 200 2.76 5.57 9.64
C LEU A 200 1.85 6.49 8.82
N PRO A 201 2.40 7.39 7.98
CA PRO A 201 1.58 8.09 6.99
C PRO A 201 1.08 7.12 5.91
N LYS A 202 0.05 7.54 5.17
CA LYS A 202 -0.42 6.83 3.98
C LYS A 202 0.76 6.60 3.02
N HIS A 203 0.84 5.38 2.50
CA HIS A 203 1.88 4.83 1.63
C HIS A 203 3.27 4.74 2.26
N ALA A 204 3.41 4.78 3.58
CA ALA A 204 4.68 4.52 4.25
C ALA A 204 5.13 3.08 4.00
N LEU A 205 6.37 2.92 3.53
CA LEU A 205 7.00 1.62 3.30
C LEU A 205 7.45 1.00 4.64
N VAL A 206 7.10 -0.26 4.85
CA VAL A 206 7.50 -1.05 6.03
C VAL A 206 8.06 -2.40 5.61
N GLN A 207 8.99 -2.94 6.39
CA GLN A 207 9.36 -4.36 6.35
C GLN A 207 8.53 -5.10 7.39
N VAL A 208 8.11 -6.32 7.09
CA VAL A 208 7.29 -7.17 7.96
C VAL A 208 8.15 -8.35 8.40
N TYR A 209 8.39 -8.43 9.71
CA TYR A 209 9.26 -9.45 10.31
C TYR A 209 8.49 -10.62 10.90
N ASN A 210 7.26 -10.37 11.34
CA ASN A 210 6.36 -11.40 11.87
C ASN A 210 4.90 -10.98 11.69
N ALA A 211 4.00 -11.94 11.70
CA ALA A 211 2.56 -11.74 11.72
C ALA A 211 1.92 -12.69 12.74
N ILE A 212 1.07 -12.15 13.61
CA ILE A 212 0.35 -12.96 14.61
C ILE A 212 -1.12 -12.59 14.65
N ASN A 213 -1.98 -13.56 14.97
CA ASN A 213 -3.39 -13.30 15.20
C ASN A 213 -3.67 -13.08 16.69
N VAL A 214 -4.33 -11.96 17.03
CA VAL A 214 -4.78 -11.63 18.38
C VAL A 214 -6.25 -11.23 18.32
N GLU A 215 -7.09 -11.96 19.05
CA GLU A 215 -8.54 -11.71 19.12
C GLU A 215 -9.25 -11.70 17.75
N GLY A 216 -8.74 -12.46 16.77
CA GLY A 216 -9.32 -12.56 15.44
C GLY A 216 -8.80 -11.52 14.44
N GLU A 217 -7.94 -10.59 14.86
CA GLU A 217 -7.28 -9.63 13.97
C GLU A 217 -5.80 -10.00 13.83
N GLU A 218 -5.29 -9.96 12.59
CA GLU A 218 -3.87 -10.17 12.32
C GLU A 218 -3.10 -8.87 12.54
N TRP A 219 -1.93 -8.98 13.18
CA TRP A 219 -1.03 -7.90 13.52
C TRP A 219 0.36 -8.17 12.96
N LEU A 220 0.98 -7.15 12.38
CA LEU A 220 2.29 -7.20 11.75
C LEU A 220 3.33 -6.55 12.65
N LEU A 221 4.44 -7.26 12.89
CA LEU A 221 5.63 -6.73 13.53
C LEU A 221 6.51 -6.06 12.47
N ILE A 222 6.64 -4.73 12.56
CA ILE A 222 7.36 -3.90 11.57
C ILE A 222 8.69 -3.35 12.09
N GLY A 223 8.94 -3.53 13.38
CA GLY A 223 10.12 -3.08 14.11
C GLY A 223 10.11 -3.65 15.54
N PRO A 224 11.21 -3.53 16.31
CA PRO A 224 11.23 -3.97 17.70
C PRO A 224 10.12 -3.27 18.52
N ASP A 225 9.20 -4.05 19.07
CA ASP A 225 8.00 -3.56 19.76
C ASP A 225 7.16 -2.58 18.92
N GLU A 226 7.14 -2.73 17.59
CA GLU A 226 6.35 -1.90 16.69
C GLU A 226 5.37 -2.77 15.90
N TRP A 227 4.08 -2.64 16.24
CA TRP A 227 3.01 -3.44 15.70
C TRP A 227 1.94 -2.59 15.02
N VAL A 228 1.45 -3.07 13.88
CA VAL A 228 0.35 -2.45 13.13
C VAL A 228 -0.69 -3.52 12.73
N PRO A 229 -1.99 -3.16 12.64
CA PRO A 229 -3.01 -4.07 12.11
C PRO A 229 -2.71 -4.45 10.65
N ALA A 230 -2.79 -5.74 10.31
CA ALA A 230 -2.48 -6.23 8.97
C ALA A 230 -3.38 -5.61 7.89
N ARG A 231 -4.68 -5.46 8.17
CA ARG A 231 -5.66 -4.83 7.27
C ARG A 231 -5.36 -3.37 6.85
N GLN A 232 -4.35 -2.75 7.46
CA GLN A 232 -3.92 -1.38 7.15
C GLN A 232 -2.65 -1.33 6.30
N VAL A 233 -2.07 -2.48 5.95
CA VAL A 233 -0.85 -2.61 5.15
C VAL A 233 -1.12 -3.57 4.01
N GLY A 234 -0.88 -3.16 2.77
CA GLY A 234 -0.86 -4.11 1.64
C GLY A 234 0.50 -4.80 1.63
N VAL A 235 0.55 -6.07 2.04
CA VAL A 235 1.80 -6.81 2.25
C VAL A 235 2.17 -7.58 1.00
N VAL A 236 3.42 -7.44 0.59
CA VAL A 236 4.08 -8.27 -0.39
C VAL A 236 4.86 -9.36 0.33
N TYR A 237 4.51 -10.60 0.01
CA TYR A 237 5.24 -11.80 0.40
C TYR A 237 6.07 -12.31 -0.79
N PRO A 238 7.39 -12.03 -0.87
CA PRO A 238 8.20 -12.48 -1.98
C PRO A 238 8.13 -14.00 -2.17
N ASN A 239 7.69 -14.45 -3.33
CA ASN A 239 7.59 -15.87 -3.68
C ASN A 239 8.21 -16.11 -5.06
N THR A 240 9.43 -16.61 -5.09
CA THR A 240 10.18 -16.89 -6.32
C THR A 240 9.77 -18.19 -7.02
N THR A 241 8.81 -18.93 -6.44
CA THR A 241 8.28 -20.17 -7.01
C THR A 241 7.22 -19.82 -8.05
N PRO A 242 7.40 -20.16 -9.34
CA PRO A 242 6.40 -19.86 -10.35
C PRO A 242 5.09 -20.60 -10.08
N PRO A 243 3.94 -19.99 -10.39
CA PRO A 243 2.67 -20.69 -10.35
C PRO A 243 2.65 -21.81 -11.42
N ALA A 244 1.84 -22.84 -11.17
CA ALA A 244 1.75 -24.00 -12.06
C ALA A 244 1.32 -23.58 -13.48
N GLY A 245 2.16 -23.86 -14.47
CA GLY A 245 1.98 -23.45 -15.87
C GLY A 245 3.01 -22.43 -16.36
N VAL A 246 3.59 -21.65 -15.45
CA VAL A 246 4.68 -20.72 -15.76
C VAL A 246 6.00 -21.48 -15.82
N THR A 247 6.61 -21.55 -17.00
CA THR A 247 7.83 -22.36 -17.26
C THR A 247 9.05 -21.54 -17.65
N ASN A 248 8.87 -20.27 -17.98
CA ASN A 248 9.94 -19.34 -18.39
C ASN A 248 10.49 -18.49 -17.25
N GLY A 249 9.99 -18.67 -16.01
CA GLY A 249 10.42 -17.89 -14.85
C GLY A 249 10.03 -16.41 -14.92
N ARG A 250 9.01 -16.06 -15.72
CA ARG A 250 8.56 -14.68 -15.92
C ARG A 250 7.04 -14.56 -15.79
N TRP A 251 6.57 -13.76 -14.84
CA TRP A 251 5.13 -13.55 -14.61
C TRP A 251 4.86 -12.28 -13.80
N ILE A 252 3.62 -11.79 -13.92
CA ILE A 252 3.00 -10.82 -13.04
C ILE A 252 2.14 -11.60 -12.04
N ASP A 253 2.27 -11.29 -10.77
CA ASP A 253 1.50 -11.88 -9.66
C ASP A 253 0.63 -10.80 -9.03
N ILE A 254 -0.66 -11.07 -8.89
CA ILE A 254 -1.67 -10.15 -8.35
C ILE A 254 -2.32 -10.85 -7.16
N ASP A 255 -2.06 -10.33 -5.97
CA ASP A 255 -2.65 -10.78 -4.72
C ASP A 255 -3.87 -9.93 -4.40
N LEU A 256 -5.06 -10.53 -4.50
CA LEU A 256 -6.33 -9.86 -4.24
C LEU A 256 -6.56 -9.61 -2.74
N ALA A 257 -6.00 -10.43 -1.85
CA ALA A 257 -6.16 -10.22 -0.41
C ALA A 257 -5.34 -9.02 0.07
N GLU A 258 -4.14 -8.86 -0.49
CA GLU A 258 -3.20 -7.80 -0.12
C GLU A 258 -3.31 -6.54 -0.98
N GLN A 259 -4.05 -6.62 -2.09
CA GLN A 259 -4.16 -5.56 -3.09
C GLN A 259 -2.77 -5.12 -3.59
N THR A 260 -1.94 -6.11 -3.93
CA THR A 260 -0.59 -5.89 -4.45
C THR A 260 -0.40 -6.54 -5.82
N LEU A 261 0.52 -5.96 -6.60
CA LEU A 261 1.04 -6.54 -7.84
C LEU A 261 2.54 -6.65 -7.72
N THR A 262 3.07 -7.83 -8.02
CA THR A 262 4.51 -8.07 -8.12
C THR A 262 4.89 -8.62 -9.49
N VAL A 263 6.11 -8.35 -9.91
CA VAL A 263 6.64 -8.78 -11.21
C VAL A 263 7.89 -9.59 -10.97
N TYR A 264 7.94 -10.76 -11.58
CA TYR A 264 9.05 -11.69 -11.51
C TYR A 264 9.70 -11.87 -12.87
N GLU A 265 11.03 -11.81 -12.89
CA GLU A 265 11.86 -12.11 -14.05
C GLU A 265 13.02 -13.01 -13.62
N ASN A 266 13.26 -14.09 -14.37
CA ASN A 266 14.24 -15.13 -14.00
C ASN A 266 14.04 -15.64 -12.57
N ASN A 267 12.79 -15.83 -12.15
CA ASN A 267 12.43 -16.24 -10.80
C ASN A 267 12.89 -15.25 -9.71
N GLN A 268 13.09 -13.98 -10.03
CA GLN A 268 13.44 -12.94 -9.06
C GLN A 268 12.37 -11.84 -9.09
N LEU A 269 11.93 -11.39 -7.91
CA LEU A 269 11.08 -10.21 -7.76
C LEU A 269 11.88 -8.98 -8.22
N VAL A 270 11.41 -8.34 -9.29
CA VAL A 270 12.01 -7.14 -9.90
C VAL A 270 11.17 -5.89 -9.68
N PHE A 271 9.87 -6.02 -9.43
CA PHE A 271 8.98 -4.88 -9.14
C PHE A 271 7.82 -5.27 -8.23
N ALA A 272 7.35 -4.30 -7.44
CA ALA A 272 6.16 -4.43 -6.61
C ALA A 272 5.42 -3.09 -6.46
N SER A 273 4.09 -3.13 -6.40
CA SER A 273 3.21 -1.95 -6.28
C SER A 273 1.93 -2.31 -5.53
N LEU A 274 1.30 -1.32 -4.89
CA LEU A 274 -0.13 -1.41 -4.55
C LEU A 274 -0.97 -1.33 -5.83
N VAL A 275 -2.13 -1.97 -5.81
CA VAL A 275 -3.14 -1.93 -6.87
C VAL A 275 -4.53 -1.73 -6.27
N ALA A 276 -5.52 -1.48 -7.11
CA ALA A 276 -6.93 -1.57 -6.73
C ALA A 276 -7.67 -2.46 -7.74
N THR A 277 -8.14 -3.61 -7.28
CA THR A 277 -8.77 -4.63 -8.13
C THR A 277 -10.30 -4.50 -8.14
N GLY A 278 -10.98 -5.45 -8.76
CA GLY A 278 -12.44 -5.51 -8.83
C GLY A 278 -13.07 -5.72 -7.47
N MET A 279 -14.05 -4.88 -7.13
CA MET A 279 -14.85 -5.01 -5.90
C MET A 279 -16.11 -5.84 -6.15
N GLU A 280 -16.76 -6.34 -5.09
CA GLU A 280 -18.08 -6.98 -5.22
C GLU A 280 -19.10 -6.03 -5.88
N PRO A 281 -19.90 -6.48 -6.87
CA PRO A 281 -19.97 -7.83 -7.47
C PRO A 281 -19.13 -8.01 -8.76
N TYR A 282 -18.20 -7.10 -9.03
CA TYR A 282 -17.37 -7.04 -10.23
C TYR A 282 -15.93 -7.54 -9.98
N TRP A 283 -15.78 -8.66 -9.28
CA TRP A 283 -14.49 -9.21 -8.87
C TRP A 283 -13.50 -9.38 -10.02
N THR A 284 -12.22 -9.12 -9.75
CA THR A 284 -11.13 -9.60 -10.60
C THR A 284 -11.02 -11.12 -10.44
N ARG A 285 -11.06 -11.86 -11.55
CA ARG A 285 -11.11 -13.32 -11.53
C ARG A 285 -9.76 -13.94 -11.15
N PRO A 286 -9.69 -14.82 -10.13
CA PRO A 286 -8.51 -15.64 -9.87
C PRO A 286 -8.22 -16.60 -11.03
N GLY A 287 -6.94 -16.87 -11.29
CA GLY A 287 -6.52 -17.79 -12.34
C GLY A 287 -5.16 -17.46 -12.94
N LEU A 288 -4.75 -18.28 -13.90
CA LEU A 288 -3.54 -18.07 -14.69
C LEU A 288 -3.93 -17.67 -16.13
N PHE A 289 -3.45 -16.52 -16.57
CA PHE A 289 -3.79 -15.89 -17.83
C PHE A 289 -2.55 -15.46 -18.59
N GLN A 290 -2.73 -15.06 -19.85
CA GLN A 290 -1.67 -14.45 -20.65
C GLN A 290 -2.13 -13.09 -21.16
N ILE A 291 -1.21 -12.14 -21.16
CA ILE A 291 -1.41 -10.84 -21.82
C ILE A 291 -1.63 -11.11 -23.31
N TYR A 292 -2.76 -10.68 -23.85
CA TYR A 292 -3.10 -10.92 -25.25
C TYR A 292 -3.20 -9.63 -26.08
N SER A 293 -3.25 -8.46 -25.42
CA SER A 293 -3.25 -7.17 -26.10
C SER A 293 -2.68 -6.08 -25.20
N MET A 294 -1.78 -5.26 -25.74
CA MET A 294 -1.21 -4.10 -25.06
C MET A 294 -1.52 -2.81 -25.83
N LYS A 295 -1.98 -1.78 -25.13
CA LYS A 295 -2.30 -0.46 -25.71
C LYS A 295 -1.70 0.65 -24.86
N GLU A 296 -0.90 1.51 -25.48
CA GLU A 296 -0.30 2.65 -24.79
C GLU A 296 -1.37 3.61 -24.27
N THR A 297 -2.46 3.80 -25.04
CA THR A 297 -3.65 4.53 -24.60
C THR A 297 -4.91 3.95 -25.23
N GLU A 298 -6.02 4.00 -24.50
CA GLU A 298 -7.35 3.59 -24.99
C GLU A 298 -8.45 4.46 -24.37
N ASN A 299 -9.58 4.60 -25.04
CA ASN A 299 -10.82 5.03 -24.40
C ASN A 299 -11.56 3.81 -23.85
N MET A 300 -11.89 3.84 -22.57
CA MET A 300 -12.65 2.79 -21.89
C MET A 300 -14.06 3.27 -21.61
N SER A 301 -15.05 2.40 -21.85
CA SER A 301 -16.45 2.75 -21.62
C SER A 301 -17.29 1.50 -21.46
N GLY A 302 -18.23 1.55 -20.54
CA GLY A 302 -19.08 0.41 -20.26
C GLY A 302 -20.24 0.79 -19.35
N ALA A 303 -21.10 -0.19 -19.16
CA ALA A 303 -22.16 -0.20 -18.16
C ALA A 303 -22.45 -1.69 -17.87
N PHE A 304 -22.42 -2.08 -16.61
CA PHE A 304 -22.68 -3.45 -16.17
C PHE A 304 -24.14 -3.61 -15.76
N GLU A 305 -24.77 -2.56 -15.25
CA GLU A 305 -26.19 -2.58 -14.93
C GLU A 305 -27.04 -2.53 -16.19
N ALA A 306 -28.15 -3.29 -16.20
CA ALA A 306 -29.06 -3.36 -17.34
C ALA A 306 -29.71 -1.99 -17.65
N ASP A 307 -29.86 -1.14 -16.64
CA ASP A 307 -30.36 0.23 -16.77
C ASP A 307 -29.27 1.26 -17.08
N ARG A 308 -28.00 0.83 -17.12
CA ARG A 308 -26.79 1.63 -17.35
C ARG A 308 -26.57 2.74 -16.32
N SER A 309 -27.10 2.57 -15.11
CA SER A 309 -26.90 3.51 -14.00
C SER A 309 -25.43 3.67 -13.60
N ASP A 310 -24.61 2.68 -13.91
CA ASP A 310 -23.17 2.62 -13.66
C ASP A 310 -22.32 2.99 -14.89
N TYR A 311 -22.92 3.66 -15.89
CA TYR A 311 -22.21 4.04 -17.09
C TYR A 311 -20.96 4.88 -16.78
N TYR A 312 -19.84 4.47 -17.37
CA TYR A 312 -18.58 5.20 -17.31
C TYR A 312 -18.01 5.45 -18.71
N TYR A 313 -17.23 6.52 -18.79
CA TYR A 313 -16.50 6.90 -19.99
C TYR A 313 -15.17 7.53 -19.60
N LEU A 314 -14.07 6.91 -20.01
CA LEU A 314 -12.71 7.26 -19.63
C LEU A 314 -11.87 7.43 -20.89
N GLU A 315 -11.56 8.67 -21.28
CA GLU A 315 -10.69 8.91 -22.42
C GLU A 315 -9.22 8.72 -22.08
N LYS A 316 -8.44 8.16 -23.01
CA LYS A 316 -6.97 8.09 -22.92
C LYS A 316 -6.47 7.44 -21.62
N VAL A 317 -7.09 6.34 -21.21
CA VAL A 317 -6.55 5.46 -20.17
C VAL A 317 -5.19 4.94 -20.62
N PRO A 318 -4.11 5.23 -19.88
CA PRO A 318 -2.76 4.90 -20.31
C PRO A 318 -2.35 3.48 -19.90
N TYR A 319 -1.43 2.90 -20.68
CA TYR A 319 -0.68 1.68 -20.36
C TYR A 319 -1.58 0.48 -20.05
N THR A 320 -2.47 0.12 -20.97
CA THR A 320 -3.45 -0.96 -20.80
C THR A 320 -2.89 -2.31 -21.27
N LEU A 321 -2.93 -3.33 -20.40
CA LEU A 321 -2.54 -4.71 -20.68
C LEU A 321 -3.76 -5.62 -20.43
N TYR A 322 -4.40 -6.09 -21.50
CA TYR A 322 -5.49 -7.04 -21.40
C TYR A 322 -4.96 -8.46 -21.20
N PHE A 323 -5.45 -9.14 -20.17
CA PHE A 323 -5.03 -10.51 -19.83
C PHE A 323 -6.19 -11.50 -19.76
N ASP A 324 -7.40 -11.04 -19.48
CA ASP A 324 -8.55 -11.95 -19.41
C ASP A 324 -9.84 -11.21 -19.75
N LYS A 325 -10.35 -11.47 -20.96
CA LYS A 325 -11.49 -10.78 -21.55
C LYS A 325 -11.35 -9.26 -21.35
N ALA A 326 -12.40 -8.54 -20.95
CA ALA A 326 -12.32 -7.10 -20.80
C ALA A 326 -11.57 -6.63 -19.54
N ARG A 327 -10.93 -7.50 -18.73
CA ARG A 327 -10.13 -7.08 -17.58
C ARG A 327 -8.69 -6.84 -17.99
N ALA A 328 -8.18 -5.70 -17.57
CA ALA A 328 -6.85 -5.24 -17.88
C ALA A 328 -6.12 -4.69 -16.66
N ILE A 329 -4.79 -4.70 -16.71
CA ILE A 329 -3.93 -3.88 -15.85
C ILE A 329 -3.77 -2.53 -16.56
N HIS A 330 -3.97 -1.42 -15.88
CA HIS A 330 -3.75 -0.09 -16.50
C HIS A 330 -3.46 1.02 -15.49
N GLY A 331 -2.98 2.16 -15.99
CA GLY A 331 -2.83 3.37 -15.21
C GLY A 331 -4.18 4.03 -14.96
N ALA A 332 -4.45 4.41 -13.71
CA ALA A 332 -5.65 5.15 -13.34
C ALA A 332 -5.29 6.61 -13.03
N TYR A 333 -5.74 7.54 -13.89
CA TYR A 333 -5.60 8.97 -13.64
C TYR A 333 -6.74 9.53 -12.77
N TRP A 334 -7.82 8.77 -12.59
CA TRP A 334 -8.82 9.05 -11.58
C TRP A 334 -8.25 8.73 -10.19
N ARG A 335 -8.75 9.40 -9.14
CA ARG A 335 -8.28 9.20 -7.76
C ARG A 335 -8.66 7.80 -7.27
N THR A 336 -7.83 6.82 -7.56
CA THR A 336 -7.98 5.44 -7.11
C THR A 336 -7.45 5.27 -5.69
N SER A 337 -8.17 4.50 -4.88
CA SER A 337 -7.70 4.07 -3.56
C SER A 337 -6.82 2.83 -3.70
N LEU A 338 -5.56 2.99 -4.10
CA LEU A 338 -4.61 1.87 -4.17
C LEU A 338 -4.49 1.19 -2.80
N GLY A 339 -4.53 -0.13 -2.78
CA GLY A 339 -4.61 -0.97 -1.58
C GLY A 339 -6.04 -1.37 -1.16
N TYR A 340 -7.06 -1.04 -1.96
CA TYR A 340 -8.46 -1.46 -1.77
C TYR A 340 -9.12 -1.81 -3.09
N GLU A 341 -10.10 -2.72 -3.08
CA GLU A 341 -10.90 -2.98 -4.27
C GLU A 341 -11.77 -1.77 -4.63
N GLN A 342 -11.79 -1.38 -5.90
CA GLN A 342 -12.57 -0.22 -6.37
C GLN A 342 -12.97 -0.30 -7.86
N SER A 343 -12.47 -1.28 -8.60
CA SER A 343 -12.71 -1.36 -10.04
C SER A 343 -13.89 -2.26 -10.39
N HIS A 344 -14.23 -2.32 -11.68
CA HIS A 344 -15.17 -3.30 -12.23
C HIS A 344 -14.48 -4.56 -12.79
N GLY A 345 -13.36 -4.94 -12.16
CA GLY A 345 -12.60 -6.16 -12.47
C GLY A 345 -11.21 -5.88 -13.02
N CYS A 346 -10.93 -4.67 -13.48
CA CYS A 346 -9.59 -4.24 -13.87
C CYS A 346 -8.65 -4.10 -12.66
N VAL A 347 -7.36 -4.01 -12.94
CA VAL A 347 -6.31 -3.82 -11.93
C VAL A 347 -5.75 -2.42 -12.12
N ASN A 348 -6.26 -1.49 -11.31
CA ASN A 348 -5.84 -0.10 -11.35
C ASN A 348 -4.47 0.06 -10.69
N MET A 349 -3.58 0.81 -11.34
CA MET A 349 -2.29 1.20 -10.79
C MET A 349 -2.09 2.71 -10.85
N SER A 350 -1.10 3.23 -10.13
CA SER A 350 -0.58 4.57 -10.42
C SER A 350 -0.07 4.61 -11.87
N ILE A 351 -0.18 5.76 -12.55
CA ILE A 351 0.25 5.88 -13.95
C ILE A 351 1.72 5.47 -14.11
N GLY A 352 2.58 5.90 -13.19
CA GLY A 352 4.01 5.59 -13.25
C GLY A 352 4.33 4.12 -13.00
N ASP A 353 3.54 3.42 -12.18
CA ASP A 353 3.68 1.98 -11.98
C ASP A 353 3.16 1.19 -13.18
N ALA A 354 2.02 1.59 -13.76
CA ALA A 354 1.51 0.99 -14.99
C ALA A 354 2.47 1.17 -16.16
N ALA A 355 3.09 2.35 -16.31
CA ALA A 355 4.10 2.61 -17.33
C ALA A 355 5.30 1.66 -17.21
N TRP A 356 5.75 1.41 -15.97
CA TRP A 356 6.84 0.47 -15.71
C TRP A 356 6.46 -0.95 -16.14
N VAL A 357 5.28 -1.42 -15.70
CA VAL A 357 4.78 -2.77 -16.03
C VAL A 357 4.59 -2.91 -17.54
N PHE A 358 4.04 -1.90 -18.21
CA PHE A 358 3.83 -1.89 -19.66
C PHE A 358 5.14 -1.98 -20.43
N ASN A 359 6.17 -1.26 -20.01
CA ASN A 359 7.48 -1.29 -20.66
C ASN A 359 8.24 -2.61 -20.43
N TRP A 360 7.98 -3.29 -19.31
CA TRP A 360 8.56 -4.59 -19.00
C TRP A 360 7.83 -5.75 -19.69
N ALA A 361 6.50 -5.66 -19.80
CA ALA A 361 5.66 -6.74 -20.28
C ALA A 361 5.76 -6.93 -21.80
N SER A 362 5.32 -8.11 -22.25
CA SER A 362 5.10 -8.42 -23.65
C SER A 362 3.85 -9.29 -23.79
N GLU A 363 3.19 -9.25 -24.93
CA GLU A 363 2.12 -10.21 -25.23
C GLU A 363 2.63 -11.65 -25.11
N GLY A 364 1.83 -12.49 -24.47
CA GLY A 364 2.16 -13.87 -24.08
C GLY A 364 2.66 -14.01 -22.64
N ASP A 365 2.97 -12.92 -21.94
CA ASP A 365 3.39 -12.99 -20.54
C ASP A 365 2.28 -13.43 -19.60
N TRP A 366 2.69 -14.18 -18.59
CA TRP A 366 1.79 -14.73 -17.60
C TRP A 366 1.33 -13.67 -16.61
N VAL A 367 0.02 -13.67 -16.34
CA VAL A 367 -0.61 -12.96 -15.23
C VAL A 367 -1.27 -13.99 -14.35
N TYR A 368 -0.81 -14.09 -13.10
CA TYR A 368 -1.37 -14.96 -12.09
C TYR A 368 -2.12 -14.11 -11.07
N VAL A 369 -3.41 -14.40 -10.92
CA VAL A 369 -4.30 -13.74 -9.98
C VAL A 369 -4.72 -14.75 -8.93
N HIS A 370 -4.58 -14.41 -7.65
CA HIS A 370 -4.93 -15.29 -6.54
C HIS A 370 -5.52 -14.51 -5.35
N ASP A 371 -6.28 -15.22 -4.53
CA ASP A 371 -6.85 -14.70 -3.29
C ASP A 371 -6.69 -15.75 -2.18
N ARG A 372 -5.91 -15.43 -1.15
CA ARG A 372 -5.73 -16.30 0.03
C ARG A 372 -6.83 -16.13 1.08
N SER A 373 -7.64 -15.08 0.99
CA SER A 373 -8.67 -14.77 1.98
C SER A 373 -9.93 -15.61 1.81
N GLY A 374 -10.19 -16.12 0.60
CA GLY A 374 -11.41 -16.86 0.25
C GLY A 374 -12.65 -15.97 0.12
N ASN A 375 -12.48 -14.66 0.04
CA ASN A 375 -13.58 -13.70 -0.14
C ASN A 375 -13.99 -13.57 -1.61
N THR A 376 -13.11 -13.95 -2.54
CA THR A 376 -13.38 -13.94 -3.97
C THR A 376 -14.08 -15.24 -4.41
N PRO A 377 -15.19 -15.18 -5.17
CA PRO A 377 -15.93 -16.38 -5.55
C PRO A 377 -15.13 -17.34 -6.46
N ASP A 378 -15.20 -18.64 -6.23
CA ASP A 378 -14.50 -19.62 -7.08
C ASP A 378 -15.32 -20.07 -8.31
N ASP A 379 -16.63 -19.79 -8.34
CA ASP A 379 -17.51 -20.23 -9.43
C ASP A 379 -17.27 -19.41 -10.72
N PRO A 380 -16.78 -20.04 -11.81
CA PRO A 380 -16.55 -19.37 -13.08
C PRO A 380 -17.81 -18.70 -13.67
N ALA A 381 -19.02 -19.17 -13.31
CA ALA A 381 -20.28 -18.64 -13.81
C ALA A 381 -20.62 -17.24 -13.27
N ILE A 382 -20.04 -16.85 -12.14
CA ILE A 382 -20.19 -15.50 -11.56
C ILE A 382 -19.43 -14.47 -12.40
N TYR A 383 -18.38 -14.90 -13.09
CA TYR A 383 -17.52 -14.03 -13.89
C TYR A 383 -18.07 -13.86 -15.30
N GLY A 384 -18.65 -12.69 -15.56
CA GLY A 384 -19.00 -12.24 -16.89
C GLY A 384 -17.78 -12.00 -17.79
N ASP A 385 -17.94 -11.13 -18.78
CA ASP A 385 -16.81 -10.73 -19.62
C ASP A 385 -15.82 -9.79 -18.91
N GLY A 386 -16.16 -9.37 -17.68
CA GLY A 386 -15.48 -8.29 -16.96
C GLY A 386 -15.71 -6.95 -17.66
N GLY A 387 -15.07 -5.87 -17.20
CA GLY A 387 -15.06 -4.64 -17.99
C GLY A 387 -14.06 -3.60 -17.52
N ALA A 388 -13.34 -3.08 -18.52
CA ALA A 388 -12.41 -1.97 -18.51
C ALA A 388 -13.06 -0.72 -19.06
#